data_AF-A0A848Z0N6-F1
#
_entry.id   AF-A0A848Z0N6-F1
#
_cell.length_a   1.000
_cell.length_b   1.000
_cell.length_c   1.000
_cell.angle_alpha   90.00
_cell.angle_beta   90.00
_cell.angle_gamma   90.00
#
_symmetry.space_group_name_H-M   'P 1'
#
loop_
_entity.id
_entity.type
_entity.pdbx_description
1 polymer ?
#
loop_
_entity_poly.entity_id
_entity_poly.type
_entity_poly.pdbx_seq_one_letter_code
_entity_poly.pdbx_strand_id
1 'polypeptide(L)'
;MNRSQFYGLCPSDLPNARVKPLIEAYINAEALMKALIICLAVFTFSSWGIVCAETDIHKQRTDFSKPYMTIRLTYNYEVYKKPIFFKPKALPSFVVWVEEADSGYFESIFITDKAAKNKWTLKRKRPEVMPVWDGQKKKETSGKIDIDAISAATPKGDMVTIYWQIPESFLDKKIDVYIEANNSFDYNNAYHNTWGDPGYSSANGQPSIVWKSTITPGTDDMEVVSPRIIGHGHVLGKNSDMDPDLSAITTATQTFSKISIRKVTPYTSTR
;
A
#
# COMPACT_ATOMS: atom_id res chain seq x y z
N MET A 1 -5.19 47.80 66.49
CA MET A 1 -4.33 48.98 66.22
C MET A 1 -2.87 48.55 66.31
N ASN A 2 -2.08 49.03 65.36
CA ASN A 2 -0.62 49.13 65.30
C ASN A 2 0.28 47.90 65.03
N ARG A 3 1.00 48.08 63.91
CA ARG A 3 2.30 47.54 63.52
C ARG A 3 3.32 47.64 64.65
N SER A 4 4.25 46.68 64.75
CA SER A 4 5.68 46.93 64.52
C SER A 4 6.56 45.72 64.85
N GLN A 5 7.57 45.56 64.00
CA GLN A 5 8.95 45.14 64.30
C GLN A 5 9.29 43.65 64.50
N PHE A 6 9.96 43.15 63.44
CA PHE A 6 10.95 42.10 63.44
C PHE A 6 12.07 42.34 64.47
N TYR A 7 12.33 41.31 65.29
CA TYR A 7 13.65 40.85 65.74
C TYR A 7 13.52 39.32 65.73
N GLY A 8 14.21 38.55 64.89
CA GLY A 8 15.66 38.38 64.92
C GLY A 8 15.99 37.11 65.70
N LEU A 9 15.86 35.94 65.07
CA LEU A 9 16.54 34.73 65.52
C LEU A 9 17.36 34.14 64.37
N CYS A 10 18.63 33.90 64.68
CA CYS A 10 19.69 33.40 63.82
C CYS A 10 19.38 31.97 63.32
N PRO A 11 19.89 31.57 62.14
CA PRO A 11 19.62 30.29 61.53
C PRO A 11 20.51 29.19 62.11
N SER A 12 20.15 28.64 63.28
CA SER A 12 20.85 27.46 63.81
C SER A 12 20.00 26.40 64.51
N ASP A 13 18.70 26.63 64.80
CA ASP A 13 17.91 25.69 65.61
C ASP A 13 16.56 25.28 65.00
N LEU A 14 16.59 24.77 63.75
CA LEU A 14 15.47 24.00 63.21
C LEU A 14 15.96 22.64 62.69
N PRO A 15 15.31 21.52 63.08
CA PRO A 15 15.81 20.19 62.78
C PRO A 15 15.77 19.90 61.27
N ASN A 16 16.97 19.78 60.69
CA ASN A 16 17.24 19.47 59.28
C ASN A 16 16.57 18.19 58.73
N ALA A 17 15.91 17.39 59.57
CA ALA A 17 15.35 16.09 59.17
C ALA A 17 13.92 16.16 58.59
N ARG A 18 13.15 17.24 58.82
CA ARG A 18 11.74 17.32 58.35
C ARG A 18 11.48 18.28 57.19
N VAL A 19 12.41 19.19 56.89
CA VAL A 19 12.23 20.19 55.81
C VAL A 19 12.77 19.67 54.48
N LYS A 20 13.82 18.83 54.51
CA LYS A 20 14.46 18.26 53.31
C LYS A 20 13.49 17.43 52.43
N PRO A 21 12.65 16.53 52.98
CA PRO A 21 11.70 15.76 52.17
C PRO A 21 10.60 16.63 51.54
N LEU A 22 10.21 17.73 52.20
CA LEU A 22 9.18 18.64 51.71
C LEU A 22 9.71 19.56 50.61
N ILE A 23 10.96 19.99 50.70
CA ILE A 23 11.64 20.74 49.63
C ILE A 23 11.92 19.84 48.42
N GLU A 24 12.38 18.61 48.63
CA GLU A 24 12.57 17.62 47.55
C GLU A 24 11.24 17.25 46.87
N ALA A 25 10.14 17.12 47.62
CA ALA A 25 8.81 16.91 47.06
C ALA A 25 8.29 18.13 46.27
N TYR A 26 8.54 19.36 46.73
CA TYR A 26 8.15 20.59 46.04
C TYR A 26 8.95 20.83 44.75
N ILE A 27 10.27 20.57 44.77
CA ILE A 27 11.13 20.63 43.58
C ILE A 27 10.73 19.55 42.56
N ASN A 28 10.41 18.34 43.03
CA ASN A 28 9.90 17.27 42.16
C ASN A 28 8.52 17.59 41.59
N ALA A 29 7.64 18.26 42.34
CA ALA A 29 6.34 18.70 41.87
C ALA A 29 6.44 19.82 40.83
N GLU A 30 7.34 20.80 40.99
CA GLU A 30 7.64 21.80 39.97
C GLU A 30 8.28 21.18 38.72
N ALA A 31 9.18 20.21 38.88
CA ALA A 31 9.79 19.49 37.76
C ALA A 31 8.76 18.64 37.01
N LEU A 32 7.83 17.99 37.72
CA LEU A 32 6.70 17.26 37.15
C LEU A 32 5.71 18.20 36.45
N MET A 33 5.42 19.36 37.02
CA MET A 33 4.52 20.36 36.42
C MET A 33 5.15 21.00 35.17
N LYS A 34 6.46 21.31 35.21
CA LYS A 34 7.22 21.77 34.03
C LYS A 34 7.33 20.69 32.96
N ALA A 35 7.52 19.42 33.32
CA ALA A 35 7.52 18.30 32.38
C ALA A 35 6.12 18.05 31.77
N LEU A 36 5.04 18.20 32.54
CA LEU A 36 3.66 18.12 32.05
C LEU A 36 3.31 19.27 31.10
N ILE A 37 3.78 20.49 31.38
CA ILE A 37 3.60 21.66 30.50
C ILE A 37 4.41 21.51 29.21
N ILE A 38 5.63 20.95 29.26
CA ILE A 38 6.42 20.64 28.05
C ILE A 38 5.77 19.50 27.25
N CYS A 39 5.25 18.46 27.89
CA CYS A 39 4.48 17.42 27.20
C CYS A 39 3.20 17.96 26.56
N LEU A 40 2.46 18.85 27.24
CA LEU A 40 1.29 19.52 26.67
C LEU A 40 1.64 20.48 25.52
N ALA A 41 2.78 21.18 25.59
CA ALA A 41 3.27 22.04 24.52
C ALA A 41 3.79 21.25 23.29
N VAL A 42 4.33 20.05 23.49
CA VAL A 42 4.69 19.12 22.39
C VAL A 42 3.42 18.47 21.78
N PHE A 43 2.35 18.31 22.56
CA PHE A 43 1.06 17.84 22.06
C PHE A 43 0.22 18.93 21.37
N THR A 44 0.41 20.21 21.67
CA THR A 44 -0.32 21.31 20.99
C THR A 44 0.40 21.90 19.78
N PHE A 45 1.68 21.56 19.56
CA PHE A 45 2.41 21.88 18.31
C PHE A 45 2.40 20.77 17.25
N SER A 46 1.67 19.67 17.48
CA SER A 46 1.52 18.58 16.50
C SER A 46 0.12 18.49 15.88
N SER A 47 -0.75 19.48 16.11
CA SER A 47 -2.14 19.46 15.63
C SER A 47 -2.46 20.49 14.53
N TRP A 48 -1.50 21.30 14.09
CA TRP A 48 -1.66 22.16 12.92
C TRP A 48 -0.65 21.77 11.85
N GLY A 49 -1.12 20.99 10.87
CA GLY A 49 -0.38 20.75 9.64
C GLY A 49 0.02 19.31 9.33
N ILE A 50 -0.65 18.28 9.86
CA ILE A 50 -0.75 17.04 9.07
C ILE A 50 -1.93 17.24 8.13
N VAL A 51 -1.69 18.00 7.06
CA VAL A 51 -2.42 17.74 5.81
C VAL A 51 -2.06 16.31 5.47
N CYS A 52 -3.05 15.41 5.52
CA CYS A 52 -2.91 14.06 5.01
C CYS A 52 -2.65 14.13 3.50
N ALA A 53 -1.41 14.37 3.11
CA ALA A 53 -0.94 14.16 1.74
C ALA A 53 -0.72 12.65 1.55
N GLU A 54 -1.80 11.88 1.61
CA GLU A 54 -1.78 10.46 1.30
C GLU A 54 -2.49 10.27 -0.06
N THR A 55 -1.73 9.78 -1.05
CA THR A 55 -2.11 9.34 -2.42
C THR A 55 -2.36 10.39 -3.51
N ASP A 56 -1.31 11.02 -4.06
CA ASP A 56 -1.46 11.89 -5.25
C ASP A 56 -0.44 11.69 -6.39
N ILE A 57 0.54 10.77 -6.32
CA ILE A 57 1.51 10.60 -7.44
C ILE A 57 0.81 10.20 -8.75
N HIS A 58 -0.21 9.32 -8.69
CA HIS A 58 -0.98 8.92 -9.88
C HIS A 58 -1.98 10.00 -10.34
N LYS A 59 -2.50 10.83 -9.43
CA LYS A 59 -3.36 11.97 -9.81
C LYS A 59 -2.56 13.05 -10.54
N GLN A 60 -1.30 13.27 -10.18
CA GLN A 60 -0.46 14.31 -10.76
C GLN A 60 -0.07 14.07 -12.24
N ARG A 61 -0.23 12.86 -12.77
CA ARG A 61 0.13 12.51 -14.17
C ARG A 61 -1.05 12.45 -15.14
N THR A 62 -2.27 12.44 -14.63
CA THR A 62 -3.47 12.25 -15.44
C THR A 62 -4.03 13.61 -15.81
N ASP A 63 -4.18 13.87 -17.10
CA ASP A 63 -4.90 15.02 -17.58
C ASP A 63 -6.40 14.71 -17.51
N PHE A 64 -7.03 15.11 -16.42
CA PHE A 64 -8.46 14.90 -16.20
C PHE A 64 -9.37 15.69 -17.15
N SER A 65 -8.82 16.49 -18.08
CA SER A 65 -9.57 17.08 -19.19
C SER A 65 -9.65 16.18 -20.43
N LYS A 66 -8.84 15.10 -20.48
CA LYS A 66 -8.83 14.10 -21.55
C LYS A 66 -9.44 12.77 -21.07
N PRO A 67 -9.82 11.85 -21.98
CA PRO A 67 -10.26 10.51 -21.60
C PRO A 67 -9.19 9.77 -20.79
N TYR A 68 -9.58 9.24 -19.62
CA TYR A 68 -8.70 8.46 -18.77
C TYR A 68 -9.43 7.23 -18.23
N MET A 69 -8.67 6.31 -17.67
CA MET A 69 -9.18 5.08 -17.07
C MET A 69 -9.01 5.10 -15.58
N THR A 70 -10.01 4.58 -14.87
CA THR A 70 -9.95 4.30 -13.44
C THR A 70 -9.94 2.80 -13.23
N ILE A 71 -8.99 2.32 -12.44
CA ILE A 71 -8.88 0.93 -12.00
C ILE A 71 -8.94 0.96 -10.47
N ARG A 72 -10.02 0.42 -9.91
CA ARG A 72 -10.20 0.35 -8.45
C ARG A 72 -10.12 -1.08 -7.99
N LEU A 73 -9.33 -1.30 -6.94
CA LEU A 73 -9.14 -2.60 -6.30
C LEU A 73 -9.54 -2.45 -4.84
N THR A 74 -10.51 -3.25 -4.40
CA THR A 74 -10.93 -3.33 -3.00
C THR A 74 -10.37 -4.61 -2.39
N TYR A 75 -9.56 -4.48 -1.34
CA TYR A 75 -8.94 -5.62 -0.65
C TYR A 75 -9.96 -6.43 0.14
N ASN A 76 -9.82 -7.75 0.13
CA ASN A 76 -10.57 -8.62 1.01
C ASN A 76 -9.76 -8.93 2.28
N TYR A 77 -9.86 -8.05 3.28
CA TYR A 77 -9.13 -8.25 4.54
C TYR A 77 -9.60 -9.46 5.36
N GLU A 78 -10.85 -9.88 5.18
CA GLU A 78 -11.46 -10.98 5.93
C GLU A 78 -10.71 -12.29 5.72
N VAL A 79 -10.30 -12.53 4.48
CA VAL A 79 -9.57 -13.74 4.06
C VAL A 79 -8.17 -13.84 4.69
N TYR A 80 -7.60 -12.69 5.10
CA TYR A 80 -6.24 -12.61 5.65
C TYR A 80 -6.20 -12.21 7.13
N LYS A 81 -7.33 -12.30 7.83
CA LYS A 81 -7.37 -12.14 9.29
C LYS A 81 -6.56 -13.25 9.96
N LYS A 82 -5.33 -12.93 10.35
CA LYS A 82 -4.53 -13.80 11.23
C LYS A 82 -4.97 -13.60 12.68
N PRO A 83 -4.79 -14.60 13.56
CA PRO A 83 -5.05 -14.44 14.99
C PRO A 83 -4.31 -13.21 15.55
N ILE A 84 -4.95 -12.51 16.48
CA ILE A 84 -4.66 -11.14 16.98
C ILE A 84 -3.20 -10.92 17.46
N PHE A 85 -2.41 -11.98 17.65
CA PHE A 85 -1.00 -11.92 18.05
C PHE A 85 0.01 -11.66 16.92
N PHE A 86 -0.41 -11.65 15.65
CA PHE A 86 0.48 -11.36 14.52
C PHE A 86 0.33 -9.93 14.00
N LYS A 87 1.49 -9.35 13.65
CA LYS A 87 1.79 -8.04 13.03
C LYS A 87 0.70 -7.45 12.09
N PRO A 88 0.70 -6.12 11.84
CA PRO A 88 -0.33 -5.43 11.05
C PRO A 88 -0.68 -6.16 9.75
N LYS A 89 -1.97 -6.08 9.37
CA LYS A 89 -2.58 -6.69 8.18
C LYS A 89 -1.58 -6.66 7.01
N ALA A 90 -1.13 -7.84 6.57
CA ALA A 90 -0.22 -7.94 5.44
C ALA A 90 -0.99 -7.56 4.17
N LEU A 91 -0.72 -6.35 3.68
CA LEU A 91 -1.28 -5.87 2.43
C LEU A 91 -0.68 -6.65 1.26
N PRO A 92 -1.50 -7.09 0.30
CA PRO A 92 -1.00 -7.79 -0.88
C PRO A 92 -0.08 -6.86 -1.65
N SER A 93 0.93 -7.45 -2.29
CA SER A 93 1.66 -6.76 -3.35
C SER A 93 0.92 -6.99 -4.65
N PHE A 94 0.92 -6.01 -5.55
CA PHE A 94 0.32 -6.17 -6.87
C PHE A 94 0.93 -5.21 -7.89
N VAL A 95 0.74 -5.54 -9.16
CA VAL A 95 1.12 -4.73 -10.32
C VAL A 95 -0.06 -4.67 -11.28
N VAL A 96 -0.20 -3.53 -11.96
CA VAL A 96 -1.18 -3.30 -13.01
C VAL A 96 -0.46 -2.84 -14.25
N TRP A 97 -0.71 -3.50 -15.36
CA TRP A 97 -0.17 -3.13 -16.66
C TRP A 97 -1.25 -3.23 -17.74
N VAL A 98 -0.99 -2.56 -18.86
CA VAL A 98 -1.85 -2.62 -20.04
C VAL A 98 -1.06 -3.06 -21.25
N GLU A 99 -1.75 -3.77 -22.13
CA GLU A 99 -1.25 -4.12 -23.45
C GLU A 99 -2.28 -3.69 -24.50
N GLU A 100 -1.83 -3.15 -25.62
CA GLU A 100 -2.69 -2.98 -26.79
C GLU A 100 -2.47 -4.19 -27.70
N ALA A 101 -3.57 -4.85 -28.07
CA ALA A 101 -3.55 -6.22 -28.60
C ALA A 101 -2.80 -6.36 -29.93
N ASP A 102 -2.77 -5.31 -30.76
CA ASP A 102 -2.30 -5.39 -32.14
C ASP A 102 -0.91 -4.75 -32.35
N SER A 103 -0.54 -3.75 -31.55
CA SER A 103 0.68 -2.95 -31.73
C SER A 103 1.88 -3.43 -30.90
N GLY A 104 1.66 -4.38 -29.98
CA GLY A 104 2.67 -4.81 -29.03
C GLY A 104 3.00 -3.77 -27.96
N TYR A 105 2.15 -2.76 -27.79
CA TYR A 105 2.25 -1.80 -26.70
C TYR A 105 2.20 -2.52 -25.35
N PHE A 106 3.08 -2.11 -24.44
CA PHE A 106 3.09 -2.56 -23.06
C PHE A 106 3.41 -1.37 -22.15
N GLU A 107 2.60 -1.15 -21.14
CA GLU A 107 2.86 -0.14 -20.10
C GLU A 107 2.55 -0.64 -18.70
N SER A 108 3.54 -0.58 -17.82
CA SER A 108 3.35 -0.73 -16.37
C SER A 108 2.75 0.54 -15.78
N ILE A 109 1.49 0.50 -15.33
CA ILE A 109 0.76 1.68 -14.85
C ILE A 109 0.95 1.88 -13.34
N PHE A 110 1.01 0.78 -12.59
CA PHE A 110 1.10 0.80 -11.13
C PHE A 110 1.84 -0.42 -10.62
N ILE A 111 2.64 -0.24 -9.57
CA ILE A 111 3.23 -1.33 -8.80
C ILE A 111 3.22 -0.97 -7.31
N THR A 112 2.92 -1.90 -6.41
CA THR A 112 3.03 -1.58 -4.97
C THR A 112 4.50 -1.38 -4.58
N ASP A 113 4.80 -0.43 -3.71
CA ASP A 113 6.16 -0.15 -3.20
C ASP A 113 6.98 -1.40 -2.83
N LYS A 114 6.32 -2.42 -2.25
CA LYS A 114 6.96 -3.68 -1.86
C LYS A 114 7.40 -4.52 -3.06
N ALA A 115 6.60 -4.57 -4.12
CA ALA A 115 6.97 -5.22 -5.38
C ALA A 115 7.96 -4.35 -6.18
N ALA A 116 7.74 -3.03 -6.16
CA ALA A 116 8.48 -2.03 -6.89
C ALA A 116 9.94 -1.94 -6.45
N LYS A 117 10.17 -1.72 -5.15
CA LYS A 117 11.48 -1.32 -4.66
C LYS A 117 12.57 -2.29 -5.06
N ASN A 118 12.30 -3.60 -5.19
CA ASN A 118 13.25 -4.68 -5.50
C ASN A 118 14.59 -4.63 -4.71
N LYS A 119 14.70 -3.71 -3.75
CA LYS A 119 15.76 -3.40 -2.80
C LYS A 119 15.43 -4.17 -1.52
N TRP A 120 15.21 -5.48 -1.68
CA TRP A 120 15.25 -6.43 -0.59
C TRP A 120 16.71 -6.52 -0.15
N THR A 121 17.12 -5.54 0.67
CA THR A 121 18.36 -5.51 1.48
C THR A 121 19.46 -6.45 0.99
N LEU A 122 20.25 -6.01 0.01
CA LEU A 122 21.58 -6.56 -0.32
C LEU A 122 21.76 -8.10 -0.49
N LYS A 123 20.73 -8.98 -0.42
CA LYS A 123 20.94 -10.45 -0.48
C LYS A 123 19.82 -11.35 -1.03
N ARG A 124 18.56 -10.95 -1.25
CA ARG A 124 17.56 -11.90 -1.82
C ARG A 124 16.51 -11.24 -2.73
N LYS A 125 16.61 -11.50 -4.04
CA LYS A 125 15.49 -11.29 -4.98
C LYS A 125 14.33 -12.20 -4.59
N ARG A 126 13.09 -11.72 -4.73
CA ARG A 126 11.87 -12.50 -4.51
C ARG A 126 11.12 -12.69 -5.84
N PRO A 127 11.65 -13.52 -6.75
CA PRO A 127 11.05 -13.71 -8.08
C PRO A 127 9.63 -14.28 -8.02
N GLU A 128 9.23 -14.85 -6.88
CA GLU A 128 7.92 -15.43 -6.66
C GLU A 128 6.79 -14.41 -6.43
N VAL A 129 7.10 -13.12 -6.29
CA VAL A 129 6.10 -12.08 -5.96
C VAL A 129 5.27 -11.69 -7.18
N MET A 130 5.90 -11.46 -8.34
CA MET A 130 5.23 -11.10 -9.61
C MET A 130 5.91 -11.78 -10.82
N PRO A 131 6.02 -13.12 -10.85
CA PRO A 131 6.79 -13.81 -11.88
C PRO A 131 6.26 -13.59 -13.30
N VAL A 132 4.94 -13.44 -13.48
CA VAL A 132 4.35 -13.26 -14.81
C VAL A 132 4.71 -11.89 -15.36
N TRP A 133 4.41 -10.82 -14.62
CA TRP A 133 4.80 -9.47 -15.00
C TRP A 133 6.31 -9.31 -15.15
N ASP A 134 7.12 -9.94 -14.28
CA ASP A 134 8.58 -9.91 -14.38
C ASP A 134 9.11 -10.43 -15.73
N GLY A 135 8.40 -11.40 -16.34
CA GLY A 135 8.70 -11.88 -17.69
C GLY A 135 8.24 -10.92 -18.79
N GLN A 136 7.10 -10.25 -18.60
CA GLN A 136 6.52 -9.35 -19.60
C GLN A 136 7.17 -7.96 -19.63
N LYS A 137 7.64 -7.44 -18.49
CA LYS A 137 8.15 -6.05 -18.37
C LYS A 137 9.31 -5.69 -19.29
N LYS A 138 10.00 -6.66 -19.89
CA LYS A 138 11.02 -6.42 -20.94
C LYS A 138 10.42 -5.85 -22.22
N LYS A 139 9.11 -6.01 -22.42
CA LYS A 139 8.34 -5.47 -23.56
C LYS A 139 7.95 -4.01 -23.37
N GLU A 140 8.27 -3.39 -22.24
CA GLU A 140 7.89 -2.01 -21.93
C GLU A 140 8.22 -1.05 -23.08
N THR A 141 7.17 -0.52 -23.71
CA THR A 141 7.28 0.35 -24.88
C THR A 141 7.17 1.83 -24.51
N SER A 142 6.56 2.15 -23.37
CA SER A 142 6.31 3.53 -22.93
C SER A 142 7.59 4.31 -22.58
N GLY A 143 8.74 3.62 -22.49
CA GLY A 143 10.00 4.17 -22.01
C GLY A 143 9.99 4.51 -20.51
N LYS A 144 8.88 4.27 -19.80
CA LYS A 144 8.71 4.57 -18.37
C LYS A 144 8.70 3.28 -17.55
N ILE A 145 9.88 2.80 -17.17
CA ILE A 145 10.00 2.08 -15.89
C ILE A 145 10.83 2.96 -14.96
N ASP A 146 10.26 4.11 -14.61
CA ASP A 146 10.63 4.74 -13.35
C ASP A 146 9.75 4.10 -12.27
N ILE A 147 10.25 2.97 -11.76
CA ILE A 147 9.59 2.15 -10.73
C ILE A 147 9.20 3.03 -9.55
N ASP A 148 10.09 3.92 -9.11
CA ASP A 148 9.85 4.81 -7.96
C ASP A 148 8.69 5.78 -8.25
N ALA A 149 8.42 6.05 -9.52
CA ALA A 149 7.39 6.99 -9.96
C ALA A 149 6.04 6.34 -10.35
N ILE A 150 5.99 5.01 -10.48
CA ILE A 150 4.76 4.23 -10.59
C ILE A 150 4.48 3.41 -9.32
N SER A 151 5.38 3.50 -8.34
CA SER A 151 5.23 2.90 -7.03
C SER A 151 4.48 3.79 -6.07
N ALA A 152 3.47 3.23 -5.41
CA ALA A 152 2.86 3.88 -4.26
C ALA A 152 2.83 2.93 -3.06
N ALA A 153 2.89 3.54 -1.87
CA ALA A 153 2.47 2.88 -0.65
C ALA A 153 1.03 2.38 -0.84
N THR A 154 0.75 1.17 -0.34
CA THR A 154 -0.64 0.72 -0.26
C THR A 154 -1.43 1.71 0.58
N PRO A 155 -2.46 2.38 0.04
CA PRO A 155 -3.17 3.44 0.75
C PRO A 155 -3.74 2.93 2.07
N LYS A 156 -3.74 3.75 3.13
CA LYS A 156 -4.48 3.45 4.37
C LYS A 156 -5.98 3.42 4.06
N GLY A 157 -6.51 2.22 3.82
CA GLY A 157 -7.89 2.00 3.43
C GLY A 157 -8.09 0.57 2.92
N ASP A 158 -9.31 0.23 2.55
CA ASP A 158 -9.67 -1.03 1.91
C ASP A 158 -9.66 -0.96 0.39
N MET A 159 -9.36 0.21 -0.19
CA MET A 159 -9.41 0.42 -1.63
C MET A 159 -8.23 1.25 -2.13
N VAL A 160 -7.74 0.90 -3.32
CA VAL A 160 -6.82 1.70 -4.12
C VAL A 160 -7.50 2.12 -5.42
N THR A 161 -7.28 3.36 -5.86
CA THR A 161 -7.71 3.85 -7.18
C THR A 161 -6.49 4.24 -7.98
N ILE A 162 -6.35 3.66 -9.16
CA ILE A 162 -5.28 3.89 -10.11
C ILE A 162 -5.88 4.62 -11.32
N TYR A 163 -5.14 5.61 -11.80
CA TYR A 163 -5.51 6.39 -12.97
C TYR A 163 -4.51 6.10 -14.09
N TRP A 164 -5.03 5.96 -15.30
CA TRP A 164 -4.22 5.81 -16.51
C TRP A 164 -4.73 6.74 -17.60
N GLN A 165 -3.83 7.55 -18.15
CA GLN A 165 -4.15 8.41 -19.29
C GLN A 165 -4.27 7.52 -20.52
N ILE A 166 -5.45 7.49 -21.15
CA ILE A 166 -5.65 6.72 -22.37
C ILE A 166 -5.00 7.48 -23.52
N PRO A 167 -4.06 6.89 -24.28
CA PRO A 167 -3.55 7.50 -25.50
C PRO A 167 -4.69 7.72 -26.51
N GLU A 168 -4.74 8.88 -27.15
CA GLU A 168 -5.79 9.21 -28.13
C GLU A 168 -5.85 8.17 -29.27
N SER A 169 -4.70 7.64 -29.68
CA SER A 169 -4.60 6.58 -30.69
C SER A 169 -5.21 5.23 -30.29
N PHE A 170 -5.52 5.04 -29.00
CA PHE A 170 -6.05 3.78 -28.46
C PHE A 170 -7.54 3.85 -28.16
N LEU A 171 -8.22 4.95 -28.47
CA LEU A 171 -9.66 5.06 -28.23
C LEU A 171 -10.42 3.92 -28.92
N ASP A 172 -10.21 3.69 -30.22
CA ASP A 172 -10.92 2.64 -30.96
C ASP A 172 -10.22 1.28 -30.94
N LYS A 173 -9.31 1.05 -29.99
CA LYS A 173 -8.46 -0.15 -29.92
C LYS A 173 -8.85 -1.07 -28.76
N LYS A 174 -8.51 -2.34 -28.89
CA LYS A 174 -8.65 -3.32 -27.81
C LYS A 174 -7.44 -3.23 -26.90
N ILE A 175 -7.71 -2.90 -25.64
CA ILE A 175 -6.71 -2.79 -24.58
C ILE A 175 -6.99 -3.89 -23.59
N ASP A 176 -5.97 -4.70 -23.33
CA ASP A 176 -5.97 -5.66 -22.26
C ASP A 176 -5.42 -5.01 -20.99
N VAL A 177 -6.20 -5.06 -19.92
CA VAL A 177 -5.79 -4.61 -18.58
C VAL A 177 -5.51 -5.82 -17.74
N TYR A 178 -4.29 -5.92 -17.23
CA TYR A 178 -3.83 -7.01 -16.40
C TYR A 178 -3.55 -6.54 -14.97
N ILE A 179 -3.84 -7.42 -14.02
CA ILE A 179 -3.51 -7.24 -12.61
C ILE A 179 -2.87 -8.54 -12.15
N GLU A 180 -1.66 -8.49 -11.60
CA GLU A 180 -1.06 -9.62 -10.89
C GLU A 180 -0.93 -9.26 -9.41
N ALA A 181 -1.40 -10.12 -8.52
CA ALA A 181 -1.30 -9.88 -7.07
C ALA A 181 -0.80 -11.11 -6.32
N ASN A 182 -0.04 -10.85 -5.26
CA ASN A 182 0.52 -11.86 -4.37
C ASN A 182 0.36 -11.45 -2.91
N ASN A 183 -0.01 -12.42 -2.08
CA ASN A 183 0.02 -12.26 -0.63
C ASN A 183 1.00 -13.26 -0.02
N SER A 184 2.13 -12.77 0.48
CA SER A 184 3.14 -13.64 1.10
C SER A 184 2.61 -14.29 2.38
N PHE A 185 3.06 -15.52 2.64
CA PHE A 185 2.64 -16.37 3.75
C PHE A 185 1.16 -16.79 3.70
N ASP A 186 0.57 -16.89 2.51
CA ASP A 186 -0.81 -17.36 2.26
C ASP A 186 -0.85 -18.88 2.03
N TYR A 187 -0.49 -19.63 3.07
CA TYR A 187 -0.36 -21.09 2.99
C TYR A 187 -1.72 -21.81 2.98
N ASN A 188 -1.75 -22.99 2.35
CA ASN A 188 -2.85 -23.95 2.42
C ASN A 188 -2.29 -25.39 2.39
N ASN A 189 -3.15 -26.39 2.22
CA ASN A 189 -2.71 -27.80 2.20
C ASN A 189 -1.76 -28.13 1.04
N ALA A 190 -1.92 -27.47 -0.12
CA ALA A 190 -1.08 -27.69 -1.30
C ALA A 190 0.20 -26.84 -1.28
N TYR A 191 0.17 -25.69 -0.59
CA TYR A 191 1.26 -24.72 -0.55
C TYR A 191 1.65 -24.40 0.89
N HIS A 192 2.80 -24.90 1.33
CA HIS A 192 3.26 -24.81 2.72
C HIS A 192 4.78 -24.59 2.80
N ASN A 193 5.31 -24.33 4.00
CA ASN A 193 6.72 -23.96 4.18
C ASN A 193 7.63 -25.12 4.64
N THR A 194 7.18 -26.37 4.51
CA THR A 194 7.97 -27.55 4.89
C THR A 194 9.01 -27.86 3.81
N TRP A 195 10.28 -27.64 4.12
CA TRP A 195 11.38 -27.88 3.17
C TRP A 195 11.46 -29.36 2.77
N GLY A 196 11.53 -29.62 1.47
CA GLY A 196 11.66 -30.98 0.90
C GLY A 196 10.33 -31.61 0.47
N ASP A 197 9.20 -31.08 0.92
CA ASP A 197 7.89 -31.58 0.53
C ASP A 197 7.47 -31.09 -0.87
N PRO A 198 6.65 -31.85 -1.62
CA PRO A 198 6.17 -31.43 -2.94
C PRO A 198 5.43 -30.07 -2.94
N GLY A 199 4.75 -29.72 -1.85
CA GLY A 199 4.02 -28.46 -1.68
C GLY A 199 4.86 -27.29 -1.13
N TYR A 200 6.19 -27.42 -1.08
CA TYR A 200 7.06 -26.37 -0.56
C TYR A 200 6.96 -25.06 -1.37
N SER A 201 6.53 -23.98 -0.71
CA SER A 201 6.33 -22.64 -1.30
C SER A 201 7.16 -21.54 -0.64
N SER A 202 8.18 -21.90 0.16
CA SER A 202 9.03 -20.95 0.88
C SER A 202 8.20 -19.95 1.71
N ALA A 203 8.53 -18.65 1.68
CA ALA A 203 7.76 -17.58 2.32
C ALA A 203 6.56 -17.10 1.47
N ASN A 204 6.26 -17.74 0.34
CA ASN A 204 5.20 -17.30 -0.55
C ASN A 204 3.82 -17.71 -0.04
N GLY A 205 3.62 -19.01 0.20
CA GLY A 205 2.27 -19.56 0.28
C GLY A 205 1.76 -19.88 -1.12
N GLN A 206 0.50 -19.56 -1.40
CA GLN A 206 -0.07 -19.69 -2.73
C GLN A 206 0.62 -18.78 -3.76
N PRO A 207 0.63 -19.17 -5.05
CA PRO A 207 1.19 -18.35 -6.12
C PRO A 207 0.45 -17.02 -6.32
N SER A 208 1.07 -16.10 -7.05
CA SER A 208 0.42 -14.88 -7.53
C SER A 208 -0.75 -15.22 -8.46
N ILE A 209 -1.83 -14.44 -8.41
CA ILE A 209 -3.00 -14.59 -9.29
C ILE A 209 -3.00 -13.48 -10.33
N VAL A 210 -3.37 -13.83 -11.57
CA VAL A 210 -3.47 -12.89 -12.68
C VAL A 210 -4.93 -12.73 -13.10
N TRP A 211 -5.40 -11.49 -13.06
CA TRP A 211 -6.68 -11.07 -13.61
C TRP A 211 -6.47 -10.34 -14.94
N LYS A 212 -7.43 -10.49 -15.87
CA LYS A 212 -7.46 -9.78 -17.14
C LYS A 212 -8.86 -9.30 -17.48
N SER A 213 -8.93 -8.10 -18.07
CA SER A 213 -10.08 -7.60 -18.81
C SER A 213 -9.64 -7.07 -20.17
N THR A 214 -10.51 -7.15 -21.17
CA THR A 214 -10.32 -6.51 -22.47
C THR A 214 -11.37 -5.43 -22.65
N ILE A 215 -10.95 -4.24 -23.06
CA ILE A 215 -11.81 -3.06 -23.15
C ILE A 215 -11.53 -2.27 -24.45
N THR A 216 -12.51 -1.50 -24.92
CA THR A 216 -12.38 -0.66 -26.12
C THR A 216 -12.85 0.76 -25.83
N PRO A 217 -11.95 1.69 -25.45
CA PRO A 217 -12.34 2.97 -24.85
C PRO A 217 -13.28 3.86 -25.69
N GLY A 218 -13.29 3.74 -27.01
CA GLY A 218 -14.04 4.59 -27.93
C GLY A 218 -15.55 4.38 -27.86
N THR A 219 -16.02 3.30 -27.23
CA THR A 219 -17.44 3.06 -27.05
C THR A 219 -18.02 3.97 -25.95
N ASP A 220 -19.18 4.57 -26.20
CA ASP A 220 -19.82 5.51 -25.27
C ASP A 220 -20.25 4.86 -23.95
N ASP A 221 -20.51 3.56 -23.99
CA ASP A 221 -20.84 2.75 -22.83
C ASP A 221 -19.65 1.91 -22.40
N MET A 222 -18.88 2.42 -21.43
CA MET A 222 -18.11 1.52 -20.56
C MET A 222 -18.86 1.35 -19.25
N GLU A 223 -19.65 0.27 -19.19
CA GLU A 223 -20.03 -0.34 -17.92
C GLU A 223 -18.78 -0.62 -17.08
N VAL A 224 -18.95 -0.68 -15.77
CA VAL A 224 -17.89 -1.11 -14.87
C VAL A 224 -17.50 -2.54 -15.24
N VAL A 225 -16.29 -2.73 -15.78
CA VAL A 225 -15.81 -4.06 -16.16
C VAL A 225 -15.07 -4.68 -14.98
N SER A 226 -15.46 -5.90 -14.63
CA SER A 226 -14.75 -6.73 -13.66
C SER A 226 -13.88 -7.75 -14.41
N PRO A 227 -12.55 -7.74 -14.21
CA PRO A 227 -11.66 -8.70 -14.86
C PRO A 227 -11.88 -10.11 -14.32
N ARG A 228 -11.62 -11.11 -15.19
CA ARG A 228 -11.64 -12.53 -14.81
C ARG A 228 -10.23 -12.99 -14.43
N ILE A 229 -10.14 -14.00 -13.57
CA ILE A 229 -8.88 -14.70 -13.35
C ILE A 229 -8.55 -15.48 -14.62
N ILE A 230 -7.31 -15.38 -15.08
CA ILE A 230 -6.80 -16.10 -16.27
C ILE A 230 -5.70 -17.11 -15.92
N GLY A 231 -5.20 -17.09 -14.69
CA GLY A 231 -4.26 -18.08 -14.18
C GLY A 231 -3.48 -17.57 -12.99
N HIS A 232 -2.41 -18.29 -12.67
CA HIS A 232 -1.47 -17.96 -11.61
C HIS A 232 -0.02 -18.03 -12.11
N GLY A 233 0.87 -17.34 -11.41
CA GLY A 233 2.31 -17.42 -11.66
C GLY A 233 2.94 -18.67 -11.03
N HIS A 234 4.22 -18.92 -11.33
CA HIS A 234 4.94 -20.00 -10.66
C HIS A 234 5.17 -19.70 -9.17
N VAL A 235 4.79 -20.62 -8.28
CA VAL A 235 4.83 -20.42 -6.81
C VAL A 235 6.21 -20.06 -6.24
N LEU A 236 7.30 -20.53 -6.85
CA LEU A 236 8.68 -20.15 -6.52
C LEU A 236 9.33 -19.16 -7.51
N GLY A 237 8.57 -18.62 -8.46
CA GLY A 237 9.07 -17.71 -9.50
C GLY A 237 10.18 -18.28 -10.39
N LYS A 238 10.13 -19.59 -10.68
CA LYS A 238 11.16 -20.27 -11.51
C LYS A 238 11.02 -19.95 -13.00
N ASN A 239 9.83 -19.57 -13.43
CA ASN A 239 9.52 -19.11 -14.78
C ASN A 239 8.50 -17.97 -14.70
N SER A 240 8.15 -17.42 -15.87
CA SER A 240 7.15 -16.36 -16.04
C SER A 240 5.91 -16.85 -16.77
N ASP A 241 5.69 -18.16 -16.79
CA ASP A 241 4.55 -18.77 -17.45
C ASP A 241 3.29 -18.54 -16.60
N MET A 242 2.14 -18.54 -17.27
CA MET A 242 0.83 -18.43 -16.63
C MET A 242 0.13 -19.78 -16.67
N ASP A 243 -0.17 -20.32 -15.50
CA ASP A 243 -0.85 -21.59 -15.34
C ASP A 243 -2.36 -21.35 -15.11
N PRO A 244 -3.25 -21.88 -15.96
CA PRO A 244 -4.70 -21.69 -15.80
C PRO A 244 -5.31 -22.59 -14.71
N ASP A 245 -4.58 -23.57 -14.17
CA ASP A 245 -5.12 -24.51 -13.16
C ASP A 245 -5.23 -23.86 -11.77
N LEU A 246 -6.47 -23.59 -11.35
CA LEU A 246 -6.75 -23.01 -10.03
C LEU A 246 -7.13 -24.05 -8.97
N SER A 247 -7.08 -25.36 -9.27
CA SER A 247 -7.62 -26.42 -8.40
C SER A 247 -7.02 -26.44 -6.99
N ALA A 248 -5.74 -26.08 -6.86
CA ALA A 248 -5.01 -26.02 -5.59
C ALA A 248 -5.05 -24.64 -4.92
N ILE A 249 -5.65 -23.64 -5.57
CA ILE A 249 -5.73 -22.25 -5.09
C ILE A 249 -7.01 -22.08 -4.26
N THR A 250 -6.85 -21.51 -3.08
CA THR A 250 -7.94 -21.21 -2.14
C THR A 250 -8.10 -19.69 -1.99
N THR A 251 -7.38 -19.10 -1.05
CA THR A 251 -7.55 -17.72 -0.58
C THR A 251 -6.93 -16.68 -1.52
N ALA A 252 -5.96 -17.06 -2.35
CA ALA A 252 -5.31 -16.13 -3.27
C ALA A 252 -6.26 -15.58 -4.35
N THR A 253 -7.25 -16.35 -4.81
CA THR A 253 -8.28 -15.85 -5.75
C THR A 253 -9.16 -14.76 -5.14
N GLN A 254 -9.19 -14.68 -3.81
CA GLN A 254 -10.04 -13.77 -3.06
C GLN A 254 -9.27 -12.52 -2.60
N THR A 255 -8.04 -12.28 -3.08
CA THR A 255 -7.22 -11.11 -2.66
C THR A 255 -7.98 -9.80 -2.73
N PHE A 256 -8.77 -9.62 -3.79
CA PHE A 256 -9.65 -8.48 -3.96
C PHE A 256 -11.11 -8.93 -3.85
N SER A 257 -11.89 -8.24 -3.01
CA SER A 257 -13.33 -8.43 -2.94
C SER A 257 -14.05 -7.80 -4.13
N LYS A 258 -13.43 -6.78 -4.75
CA LYS A 258 -13.94 -6.14 -5.96
C LYS A 258 -12.80 -5.56 -6.79
N ILE A 259 -12.91 -5.74 -8.10
CA ILE A 259 -12.10 -5.03 -9.08
C ILE A 259 -13.05 -4.37 -10.08
N SER A 260 -12.86 -3.07 -10.32
CA SER A 260 -13.65 -2.29 -11.28
C SER A 260 -12.75 -1.46 -12.19
N ILE A 261 -12.93 -1.63 -13.49
CA ILE A 261 -12.25 -0.85 -14.53
C ILE A 261 -13.30 -0.01 -15.25
N ARG A 262 -13.04 1.28 -15.42
CA ARG A 262 -13.98 2.22 -16.05
C ARG A 262 -13.26 3.34 -16.80
N LYS A 263 -13.67 3.61 -18.04
CA LYS A 263 -13.34 4.86 -18.74
C LYS A 263 -14.10 6.03 -18.13
N VAL A 264 -13.42 7.15 -18.00
CA VAL A 264 -14.03 8.44 -17.69
C VAL A 264 -13.72 9.39 -18.83
N THR A 265 -14.78 9.87 -19.48
CA THR A 265 -14.72 10.97 -20.44
C THR A 265 -15.16 12.25 -19.72
N PRO A 266 -14.29 13.27 -19.60
CA PRO A 266 -14.65 14.54 -19.00
C PRO A 266 -15.79 15.21 -19.77
N TYR A 267 -16.73 15.84 -19.05
CA TYR A 267 -17.82 16.57 -19.70
C TYR A 267 -17.28 17.84 -20.34
N THR A 268 -17.30 17.90 -21.67
CA THR A 268 -17.04 19.15 -22.40
C THR A 268 -18.36 19.89 -22.53
N SER A 269 -18.55 20.93 -21.71
CA SER A 269 -19.68 21.84 -21.89
C SER A 269 -19.48 22.58 -23.21
N THR A 270 -20.11 22.12 -24.29
CA THR A 270 -20.26 22.92 -25.50
C THR A 270 -21.03 24.19 -25.14
N ARG A 271 -20.35 25.33 -25.17
CA ARG A 271 -20.97 26.66 -25.16
C ARG A 271 -21.58 26.95 -26.52
#